data_AF-A0A0D6LWG1-F1
#
_entry.id   AF-A0A0D6LWG1-F1
#
_cell.length_a   1.000
_cell.length_b   1.000
_cell.length_c   1.000
_cell.angle_alpha   90.00
_cell.angle_beta   90.00
_cell.angle_gamma   90.00
#
_symmetry.space_group_name_H-M   'P 1'
#
loop_
_entity.id
_entity.type
_entity.pdbx_description
1 polymer ?
#
loop_
_entity_poly.entity_id
_entity_poly.type
_entity_poly.pdbx_seq_one_letter_code
_entity_poly.pdbx_strand_id
1 'polypeptide(L)'
;MTTGSNDFYYSNKYEDDEYEYRHVHVTKEVAKLIPKNRLMSETEWRSLGIQQSPGWVHYMIHGPERHVLLFRRPLPNKQNIGGKPTGQAQVGVR
;
A
#
# COMPACT_ATOMS: atom_id res chain seq x y z
N MET A 1 5.55 4.53 -14.18
CA MET A 1 4.14 4.97 -14.24
C MET A 1 3.41 4.06 -15.19
N THR A 2 2.21 3.63 -14.83
CA THR A 2 1.40 2.73 -15.67
C THR A 2 -0.04 3.19 -15.63
N THR A 3 -0.62 3.45 -16.81
CA THR A 3 -2.07 3.60 -16.96
C THR A 3 -2.66 2.20 -16.97
N GLY A 4 -3.61 1.93 -16.06
CA GLY A 4 -4.33 0.66 -16.05
C GLY A 4 -5.37 0.59 -17.18
N SER A 5 -5.98 -0.57 -17.39
CA SER A 5 -7.10 -0.76 -18.33
C SER A 5 -8.33 0.11 -18.04
N ASN A 6 -8.35 0.75 -16.88
CA ASN A 6 -9.49 1.50 -16.34
C ASN A 6 -9.25 3.02 -16.46
N ASP A 7 -8.25 3.44 -17.26
CA ASP A 7 -7.75 4.82 -17.38
C ASP A 7 -7.25 5.43 -16.05
N PHE A 8 -7.06 4.60 -15.03
CA PHE A 8 -6.48 5.02 -13.76
C PHE A 8 -4.97 5.09 -13.88
N TYR A 9 -4.40 6.12 -13.27
CA TYR A 9 -2.97 6.30 -13.21
C TYR A 9 -2.42 5.88 -11.84
N TYR A 10 -1.37 5.07 -11.86
CA TYR A 10 -0.67 4.59 -10.67
C TYR A 10 0.74 5.19 -10.63
N SER A 11 1.04 5.93 -9.56
CA SER A 11 2.35 6.56 -9.40
C SER A 11 3.46 5.51 -9.22
N ASN A 12 4.70 5.94 -9.46
CA ASN A 12 5.84 5.21 -8.91
C ASN A 12 5.72 5.18 -7.38
N LYS A 13 6.30 4.14 -6.78
CA LYS A 13 6.32 4.02 -5.33
C LYS A 13 7.46 4.83 -4.74
N TYR A 14 7.28 5.29 -3.52
CA TYR A 14 8.30 5.97 -2.73
C TYR A 14 8.15 5.52 -1.28
N GLU A 15 9.21 5.58 -0.50
CA GLU A 15 9.24 5.01 0.85
C GLU A 15 9.90 5.98 1.85
N ASP A 16 9.48 5.85 3.10
CA ASP A 16 10.26 6.33 4.26
C ASP A 16 10.79 5.12 5.04
N ASP A 17 11.20 5.31 6.30
CA ASP A 17 11.75 4.23 7.12
C ASP A 17 10.71 3.18 7.56
N GLU A 18 9.41 3.48 7.50
CA GLU A 18 8.33 2.65 8.03
C GLU A 18 7.37 2.13 6.95
N TYR A 19 7.11 2.92 5.90
CA TYR A 19 6.07 2.66 4.92
C TYR A 19 6.53 2.86 3.47
N GLU A 20 5.93 2.07 2.59
CA GLU A 20 5.90 2.32 1.14
C GLU A 20 4.60 3.06 0.80
N TYR A 21 4.69 4.06 -0.07
CA TYR A 21 3.62 4.96 -0.48
C TYR A 21 3.41 4.95 -1.98
N ARG A 22 2.18 5.29 -2.40
CA ARG A 22 1.79 5.53 -3.79
C ARG A 22 0.52 6.35 -3.80
N HIS A 23 0.31 7.11 -4.87
CA HIS A 23 -0.99 7.70 -5.16
C HIS A 23 -1.61 7.10 -6.43
N VAL A 24 -2.93 7.02 -6.45
CA VAL A 24 -3.73 6.60 -7.60
C VAL A 24 -4.61 7.74 -8.03
N HIS A 25 -4.56 8.09 -9.31
CA HIS A 25 -5.47 9.06 -9.89
C HIS A 25 -6.59 8.27 -10.57
N VAL A 26 -7.81 8.48 -10.08
CA VAL A 26 -9.01 7.90 -10.69
C VAL A 26 -9.66 8.91 -11.62
N THR A 27 -10.59 8.46 -12.44
CA THR A 27 -11.39 9.35 -13.29
C THR A 27 -12.29 10.26 -12.44
N LYS A 28 -12.72 11.40 -13.01
CA LYS A 28 -13.61 12.35 -12.33
C LYS A 28 -14.96 11.72 -11.98
N GLU A 29 -15.41 10.77 -12.78
CA GLU A 29 -16.65 10.01 -12.61
C GLU A 29 -16.57 9.14 -11.37
N VAL A 30 -15.47 8.40 -11.22
CA VAL A 30 -15.22 7.55 -10.04
C VAL A 30 -15.00 8.39 -8.79
N ALA A 31 -14.34 9.55 -8.91
CA ALA A 31 -14.13 10.47 -7.79
C ALA A 31 -15.43 10.96 -7.14
N LYS A 32 -16.55 11.01 -7.88
CA LYS A 32 -17.88 11.36 -7.35
C LYS A 32 -18.44 10.29 -6.41
N LEU A 33 -18.01 9.03 -6.56
CA LEU A 33 -18.46 7.89 -5.74
C LEU A 33 -17.66 7.75 -4.44
N ILE A 34 -16.52 8.44 -4.32
CA ILE A 34 -15.64 8.35 -3.16
C ILE A 34 -16.24 9.10 -1.96
N PRO A 35 -16.29 8.50 -0.74
CA PRO A 35 -16.75 9.16 0.48
C PRO A 35 -15.99 10.47 0.78
N LYS A 36 -16.70 11.52 1.22
CA LYS A 36 -16.11 12.86 1.46
C LYS A 36 -15.47 13.03 2.82
N ASN A 37 -15.99 12.33 3.82
CA ASN A 37 -15.72 12.54 5.24
C ASN A 37 -15.01 11.35 5.91
N ARG A 38 -14.68 10.30 5.15
CA ARG A 38 -14.01 9.11 5.69
C ARG A 38 -13.12 8.44 4.67
N LEU A 39 -12.18 7.65 5.17
CA LEU A 39 -11.34 6.77 4.37
C LEU A 39 -12.13 5.55 3.88
N MET A 40 -11.56 4.85 2.90
CA MET A 40 -12.14 3.65 2.31
C MET A 40 -11.38 2.41 2.78
N SER A 41 -12.12 1.36 3.12
CA SER A 41 -11.58 0.02 3.35
C SER A 41 -11.05 -0.60 2.05
N GLU A 42 -10.28 -1.69 2.17
CA GLU A 42 -9.78 -2.44 1.00
C GLU A 42 -10.88 -2.89 0.06
N THR A 43 -11.97 -3.44 0.60
CA THR A 43 -13.12 -3.86 -0.20
C THR A 43 -13.72 -2.70 -0.99
N GLU A 44 -13.90 -1.53 -0.36
CA GLU A 44 -14.53 -0.37 -1.00
C GLU A 44 -13.70 0.18 -2.16
N TRP A 45 -12.39 0.39 -1.98
CA TRP A 45 -11.57 0.93 -3.07
C TRP A 45 -11.35 -0.11 -4.18
N ARG A 46 -11.34 -1.41 -3.87
CA ARG A 46 -11.33 -2.47 -4.90
C ARG A 46 -12.62 -2.51 -5.70
N SER A 47 -13.78 -2.30 -5.05
CA SER A 47 -15.08 -2.20 -5.74
C SER A 47 -15.17 -1.01 -6.71
N LEU A 48 -14.35 0.03 -6.52
CA LEU A 48 -14.22 1.14 -7.48
C LEU A 48 -13.27 0.83 -8.66
N GLY A 49 -12.73 -0.38 -8.72
CA GLY A 49 -11.84 -0.81 -9.80
C GLY A 49 -10.36 -0.48 -9.58
N ILE A 50 -9.97 -0.01 -8.40
CA ILE A 50 -8.54 0.20 -8.07
C ILE A 50 -7.91 -1.17 -7.83
N GLN A 51 -6.84 -1.47 -8.55
CA GLN A 51 -6.14 -2.74 -8.49
C GLN A 51 -4.70 -2.53 -8.07
N GLN A 52 -4.35 -3.06 -6.90
CA GLN A 52 -2.99 -3.05 -6.36
C GLN A 52 -2.71 -4.38 -5.66
N SER A 53 -1.43 -4.63 -5.39
CA SER A 53 -0.99 -5.77 -4.57
C SER A 53 -1.63 -5.74 -3.17
N PRO A 54 -1.56 -6.80 -2.37
CA PRO A 54 -2.09 -6.79 -1.01
C PRO A 54 -1.39 -5.79 -0.07
N GLY A 55 -2.11 -5.36 0.98
CA GLY A 55 -1.58 -4.60 2.12
C GLY A 55 -1.66 -3.07 2.02
N TRP A 56 -2.16 -2.52 0.91
CA TRP A 56 -2.31 -1.06 0.76
C TRP A 56 -3.53 -0.52 1.53
N VAL A 57 -3.30 0.56 2.27
CA VAL A 57 -4.31 1.25 3.09
C VAL A 57 -4.49 2.67 2.57
N HIS A 58 -5.74 3.07 2.29
CA HIS A 58 -6.09 4.46 2.02
C HIS A 58 -5.99 5.24 3.34
N TYR A 59 -4.92 6.05 3.50
CA TYR A 59 -4.54 6.57 4.82
C TYR A 59 -4.84 8.06 5.01
N MET A 60 -5.09 8.80 3.93
CA MET A 60 -5.33 10.24 3.98
C MET A 60 -6.22 10.68 2.83
N ILE A 61 -7.17 11.57 3.12
CA ILE A 61 -7.99 12.24 2.12
C ILE A 61 -7.24 13.48 1.63
N HIS A 62 -6.97 13.54 0.33
CA HIS A 62 -6.45 14.75 -0.28
C HIS A 62 -7.61 15.71 -0.57
N GLY A 63 -7.69 16.81 0.18
CA GLY A 63 -8.78 17.78 0.12
C GLY A 63 -8.90 18.52 -1.23
N PRO A 64 -7.80 19.09 -1.77
CA PRO A 64 -7.83 19.84 -3.02
C PRO A 64 -8.22 18.98 -4.23
N GLU A 65 -7.60 17.81 -4.40
CA GLU A 65 -7.83 16.94 -5.55
C GLU A 65 -8.43 15.59 -5.14
N ARG A 66 -9.76 15.53 -5.12
CA ARG A 66 -10.54 14.34 -4.71
C ARG A 66 -10.33 13.09 -5.57
N HIS A 67 -9.83 13.27 -6.78
CA HIS A 67 -9.51 12.19 -7.71
C HIS A 67 -8.12 11.57 -7.45
N VAL A 68 -7.35 12.14 -6.51
CA VAL A 68 -6.07 11.61 -6.06
C VAL A 68 -6.27 10.88 -4.74
N LEU A 69 -6.04 9.56 -4.76
CA LEU A 69 -6.14 8.69 -3.60
C LEU A 69 -4.75 8.31 -3.08
N LEU A 70 -4.54 8.50 -1.79
CA LEU A 70 -3.24 8.28 -1.14
C LEU A 70 -3.22 6.95 -0.41
N PHE A 71 -2.29 6.08 -0.79
CA PHE A 71 -2.12 4.76 -0.20
C PHE A 71 -0.76 4.62 0.48
N ARG A 72 -0.73 3.87 1.58
CA ARG A 72 0.51 3.41 2.23
C ARG A 72 0.41 1.93 2.60
N ARG A 73 1.53 1.25 2.73
CA ARG A 73 1.63 -0.08 3.35
C ARG A 73 2.92 -0.22 4.13
N PRO A 74 2.96 -0.98 5.24
CA PRO A 74 4.20 -1.18 5.99
C PRO A 74 5.28 -1.80 5.10
N LEU A 75 6.52 -1.36 5.28
CA LEU A 75 7.65 -2.07 4.70
C LEU A 75 7.77 -3.46 5.34
N PRO A 76 8.26 -4.47 4.61
CA PRO A 76 8.65 -5.72 5.24
C PRO A 76 9.71 -5.37 6.29
N ASN A 77 9.44 -5.66 7.57
CA ASN A 77 10.37 -5.39 8.67
C ASN A 77 11.81 -5.73 8.23
N LYS A 78 12.70 -4.73 8.18
CA LYS A 78 14.15 -4.97 8.00
C LYS A 78 14.74 -5.83 9.14
N GLN A 79 13.95 -6.18 10.17
CA GLN A 79 14.33 -6.98 11.33
C GLN A 79 14.16 -8.51 11.19
N ASN A 80 13.93 -9.07 10.00
CA ASN A 80 13.90 -10.53 9.82
C ASN A 80 14.98 -11.08 8.86
N ILE A 81 16.16 -10.45 8.84
CA ILE A 81 17.42 -11.10 8.39
C ILE A 81 18.32 -11.25 9.62
N GLY A 82 17.82 -11.94 10.63
CA GLY A 82 18.52 -12.16 11.90
C GLY A 82 18.12 -13.45 12.61
N GLY A 83 17.34 -14.31 11.95
CA GLY A 83 17.13 -15.69 12.38
C GLY A 83 18.43 -16.46 12.27
N LYS A 84 19.30 -16.31 13.27
CA LYS A 84 20.39 -17.25 13.52
C LYS A 84 19.77 -18.66 13.52
N PRO A 85 20.25 -19.60 12.68
CA PRO A 85 19.92 -20.99 12.91
C PRO A 85 20.54 -21.37 14.26
N THR A 86 19.70 -21.68 15.23
CA THR A 86 20.08 -22.35 16.47
C THR A 86 20.63 -23.74 16.12
N GLY A 87 21.94 -23.79 15.87
CA GLY A 87 22.72 -25.01 15.74
C GLY A 87 23.19 -25.48 17.12
N GLN A 88 22.57 -26.55 17.57
CA GLN A 88 22.85 -27.41 18.72
C GLN A 88 24.30 -27.37 19.25
N ALA A 89 24.47 -27.00 20.52
CA ALA A 89 25.64 -27.38 21.30
C ALA A 89 25.48 -28.86 21.70
N GLN A 90 26.13 -29.76 20.96
CA GLN A 90 26.30 -31.14 21.37
C GLN A 90 27.64 -31.29 22.10
N VAL A 91 27.51 -31.81 23.31
CA VAL A 91 28.55 -32.12 24.30
C VAL A 91 29.34 -33.36 23.86
N GLY A 92 30.68 -33.31 23.99
CA GLY A 92 31.60 -34.45 24.04
C GLY A 92 32.99 -33.90 24.39
N VAL A 93 33.46 -33.93 25.64
CA VAL A 93 34.05 -35.06 26.40
C VAL A 93 35.18 -35.75 25.63
N ARG A 94 36.40 -35.34 26.01
CA ARG A 94 37.72 -36.01 25.86
C ARG A 94 38.37 -35.98 24.48
#